data_AF-A0A947E095-F1
#
_entry.id   AF-A0A947E095-F1
#
_cell.length_a   1.000
_cell.length_b   1.000
_cell.length_c   1.000
_cell.angle_alpha   90.00
_cell.angle_beta   90.00
_cell.angle_gamma   90.00
#
_symmetry.space_group_name_H-M   'P 1'
#
loop_
_entity.id
_entity.type
_entity.pdbx_description
1 polymer ?
#
loop_
_entity_poly.entity_id
_entity_poly.type
_entity_poly.pdbx_seq_one_letter_code
_entity_poly.pdbx_strand_id
1 'polypeptide(L)'
;MRRLFVCAFLLSALSAWAQERALNKEVIVPAPLAAVWQSWTTKAGIESFFAPEAEIDARVGGAFHIHFDPLGAPGLKGADDMRFMALQPMKMLSFDWNAPP
;
A
#
# COMPACT_ATOMS: atom_id res chain seq x y z
N MET A 1 -41.86 30.93 1.02
CA MET A 1 -40.97 30.16 1.92
C MET A 1 -40.94 28.64 1.63
N ARG A 2 -40.98 28.22 0.35
CA ARG A 2 -40.96 26.79 -0.04
C ARG A 2 -40.07 26.58 -1.27
N ARG A 3 -38.89 27.20 -1.27
CA ARG A 3 -37.86 27.03 -2.31
C ARG A 3 -36.44 26.94 -1.75
N LEU A 4 -36.23 27.14 -0.44
CA LEU A 4 -34.91 27.06 0.18
C LEU A 4 -34.51 25.66 0.68
N PHE A 5 -35.44 24.71 0.80
CA PHE A 5 -35.11 23.37 1.32
C PHE A 5 -34.52 22.42 0.27
N VAL A 6 -34.66 22.71 -1.03
CA VAL A 6 -34.18 21.80 -2.09
C VAL A 6 -32.66 21.90 -2.29
N CYS A 7 -32.06 23.07 -2.07
CA CYS A 7 -30.61 23.24 -2.24
C CYS A 7 -29.78 22.52 -1.16
N ALA A 8 -30.30 22.39 0.07
CA ALA A 8 -29.56 21.75 1.16
C ALA A 8 -29.43 20.22 0.99
N PHE A 9 -30.36 19.56 0.29
CA PHE A 9 -30.32 18.12 0.06
C PHE A 9 -29.38 17.68 -1.09
N LEU A 10 -29.06 18.58 -2.01
CA LEU A 10 -28.14 18.28 -3.12
C LEU A 10 -26.66 18.33 -2.69
N LEU A 11 -26.33 19.12 -1.67
CA LEU A 11 -24.96 19.22 -1.14
C LEU A 11 -24.55 18.03 -0.28
N SER A 12 -25.48 17.39 0.44
CA SER A 12 -25.17 16.21 1.25
C SER A 12 -24.99 14.93 0.43
N ALA A 13 -25.64 14.84 -0.73
CA ALA A 13 -25.50 13.70 -1.64
C ALA A 13 -24.13 13.67 -2.33
N LEU A 14 -23.48 14.81 -2.57
CA LEU A 14 -22.15 14.88 -3.20
C LEU A 14 -21.03 14.42 -2.26
N SER A 15 -21.17 14.62 -0.95
CA SER A 15 -20.16 14.21 0.04
C SER A 15 -20.01 12.69 0.15
N ALA A 16 -21.07 11.93 -0.10
CA ALA A 16 -21.02 10.46 -0.09
C ALA A 16 -20.33 9.87 -1.34
N TRP A 17 -20.25 10.62 -2.43
CA TRP A 17 -19.61 10.20 -3.69
C TRP A 17 -18.14 10.62 -3.77
N ALA A 18 -17.68 11.48 -2.87
CA ALA A 18 -16.31 11.97 -2.79
C ALA A 18 -15.41 11.13 -1.86
N GLN A 19 -15.88 9.98 -1.36
CA GLN A 19 -15.03 9.09 -0.58
C GLN A 19 -14.01 8.42 -1.53
N GLU A 20 -12.73 8.62 -1.26
CA GLU A 20 -11.62 8.00 -2.00
C GLU A 20 -11.85 6.48 -2.12
N ARG A 21 -11.63 5.90 -3.31
CA ARG A 21 -11.71 4.45 -3.52
C ARG A 21 -10.51 3.77 -2.85
N ALA A 22 -10.59 3.62 -1.53
CA ALA A 22 -9.51 3.13 -0.68
C ALA A 22 -9.98 2.03 0.26
N LEU A 23 -9.10 1.06 0.51
CA LEU A 23 -9.24 0.09 1.60
C LEU A 23 -8.38 0.54 2.77
N ASN A 24 -9.00 0.79 3.92
CA ASN A 24 -8.31 1.21 5.14
C ASN A 24 -8.31 0.05 6.14
N LYS A 25 -7.14 -0.26 6.70
CA LYS A 25 -6.97 -1.31 7.71
C LYS A 25 -6.01 -0.82 8.80
N GLU A 26 -6.42 -1.02 10.04
CA GLU A 26 -5.60 -0.75 11.23
C GLU A 26 -5.46 -2.03 12.08
N VAL A 27 -4.29 -2.18 12.71
CA VAL A 27 -3.97 -3.24 13.65
C VAL A 27 -2.87 -2.78 14.60
N ILE A 28 -2.91 -3.26 15.85
CA ILE A 28 -1.82 -3.07 16.82
C ILE A 28 -0.83 -4.23 16.65
N VAL A 29 0.42 -3.92 16.31
CA VAL A 29 1.51 -4.91 16.21
C VAL A 29 2.31 -4.87 17.51
N PRO A 30 2.40 -5.98 18.28
CA PRO A 30 3.14 -6.03 19.54
C PRO A 30 4.66 -6.18 19.30
N ALA A 31 5.26 -5.20 18.62
CA ALA A 31 6.69 -5.17 18.31
C ALA A 31 7.24 -3.73 18.35
N PRO A 32 8.55 -3.55 18.56
CA PRO A 32 9.18 -2.24 18.42
C PRO A 32 9.00 -1.69 17.00
N LEU A 33 8.74 -0.38 16.89
CA LEU A 33 8.57 0.31 15.60
C LEU A 33 9.72 0.05 14.62
N ALA A 34 10.96 -0.06 15.14
CA ALA A 34 12.14 -0.30 14.31
C ALA A 34 12.09 -1.68 13.66
N ALA A 35 11.61 -2.69 14.39
CA ALA A 35 11.46 -4.03 13.83
C ALA A 35 10.40 -4.05 12.74
N VAL A 36 9.24 -3.40 12.97
CA VAL A 36 8.18 -3.28 11.96
C VAL A 36 8.67 -2.56 10.72
N TRP A 37 9.44 -1.47 10.88
CA TRP A 37 10.03 -0.76 9.76
C TRP A 37 10.98 -1.66 8.95
N GLN A 38 11.85 -2.43 9.62
CA GLN A 38 12.75 -3.38 8.96
C GLN A 38 11.98 -4.49 8.23
N SER A 39 10.83 -4.95 8.77
CA SER A 39 9.96 -5.92 8.09
C SER A 39 9.51 -5.44 6.71
N TRP A 40 9.29 -4.14 6.53
CA TRP A 40 8.85 -3.59 5.25
C TRP A 40 9.97 -3.07 4.33
N THR A 41 11.15 -2.79 4.88
CA THR A 41 12.23 -2.10 4.15
C THR A 41 13.47 -2.95 3.90
N THR A 42 13.41 -4.24 4.22
CA THR A 42 14.49 -5.19 3.93
C THR A 42 13.95 -6.45 3.29
N LYS A 43 14.81 -7.10 2.48
CA LYS A 43 14.53 -8.41 1.90
C LYS A 43 14.14 -9.44 2.97
N ALA A 44 15.00 -9.63 3.98
CA ALA A 44 14.75 -10.56 5.08
C ALA A 44 13.46 -10.23 5.85
N GLY A 45 13.14 -8.94 5.98
CA GLY A 45 11.89 -8.48 6.57
C GLY A 45 10.67 -8.95 5.80
N ILE A 46 10.62 -8.68 4.50
CA ILE A 46 9.49 -9.05 3.63
C ILE A 46 9.34 -10.56 3.56
N GLU A 47 10.47 -11.28 3.43
CA GLU A 47 10.50 -12.75 3.38
C GLU A 47 10.06 -13.43 4.69
N SER A 48 10.02 -12.69 5.81
CA SER A 48 9.60 -13.24 7.09
C SER A 48 8.08 -13.35 7.29
N PHE A 49 7.28 -12.61 6.51
CA PHE A 49 5.83 -12.58 6.73
C PHE A 49 4.97 -12.37 5.48
N PHE A 50 5.48 -11.79 4.40
CA PHE A 50 4.65 -11.33 3.29
C PHE A 50 4.73 -12.22 2.05
N ALA A 51 5.94 -12.62 1.65
CA ALA A 51 6.18 -13.42 0.44
C ALA A 51 7.39 -14.34 0.60
N PRO A 52 7.53 -15.42 -0.19
CA PRO A 52 8.67 -16.33 -0.10
C PRO A 52 9.99 -15.75 -0.65
N GLU A 53 9.94 -14.82 -1.60
CA GLU A 53 11.12 -14.12 -2.12
C GLU A 53 10.80 -12.64 -2.38
N ALA A 54 11.80 -11.77 -2.21
CA ALA A 54 11.69 -10.37 -2.57
C ALA A 54 13.00 -9.74 -3.08
N GLU A 55 12.85 -8.65 -3.83
CA GLU A 55 13.91 -7.68 -4.15
C GLU A 55 13.51 -6.31 -3.60
N ILE A 56 14.33 -5.77 -2.69
CA ILE A 56 13.99 -4.58 -1.91
C ILE A 56 15.14 -3.57 -1.97
N ASP A 57 14.86 -2.38 -2.48
CA ASP A 57 15.73 -1.20 -2.48
C ASP A 57 14.94 -0.02 -1.88
N ALA A 58 15.06 0.15 -0.56
CA ALA A 58 14.23 1.06 0.25
C ALA A 58 14.59 2.55 0.09
N ARG A 59 14.46 3.06 -1.14
CA ARG A 59 14.56 4.47 -1.52
C ARG A 59 13.45 4.81 -2.52
N VAL A 60 13.15 6.09 -2.70
CA VAL A 60 12.15 6.53 -3.69
C VAL A 60 12.57 6.05 -5.09
N GLY A 61 11.65 5.37 -5.77
CA GLY A 61 11.86 4.72 -7.07
C GLY A 61 12.69 3.44 -7.04
N GLY A 62 13.10 2.96 -5.85
CA GLY A 62 13.76 1.66 -5.70
C GLY A 62 12.76 0.51 -5.72
N ALA A 63 13.27 -0.69 -5.98
CA ALA A 63 12.51 -1.92 -6.10
C ALA A 63 11.71 -2.23 -4.83
N PHE A 64 10.44 -2.59 -5.04
CA PHE A 64 9.57 -3.23 -4.05
C PHE A 64 8.98 -4.49 -4.67
N HIS A 65 9.84 -5.39 -5.17
CA HIS A 65 9.39 -6.56 -5.91
C HIS A 65 9.01 -7.68 -4.95
N ILE A 66 7.76 -8.11 -5.02
CA ILE A 66 7.18 -9.13 -4.16
C ILE A 66 6.88 -10.36 -5.00
N HIS A 67 7.65 -11.43 -4.84
CA HIS A 67 7.51 -12.66 -5.62
C HIS A 67 6.72 -13.70 -4.82
N PHE A 68 5.44 -13.85 -5.14
CA PHE A 68 4.59 -14.89 -4.56
C PHE A 68 4.84 -16.26 -5.20
N ASP A 69 5.21 -16.30 -6.48
CA ASP A 69 5.72 -17.48 -7.18
C ASP A 69 7.16 -17.24 -7.65
N PRO A 70 8.18 -17.52 -6.80
CA PRO A 70 9.59 -17.34 -7.15
C PRO A 70 10.04 -18.10 -8.40
N LEU A 71 9.37 -19.22 -8.70
CA LEU A 71 9.66 -20.09 -9.84
C LEU A 71 8.91 -19.70 -11.11
N GLY A 72 8.01 -18.71 -11.02
CA GLY A 72 7.33 -18.12 -12.16
C GLY A 72 8.30 -17.53 -13.19
N ALA A 73 7.86 -17.42 -14.44
CA ALA A 73 8.60 -16.68 -15.46
C ALA A 73 8.68 -15.19 -15.06
N PRO A 74 9.68 -14.43 -15.55
CA PRO A 74 9.74 -12.99 -15.30
C PRO A 74 8.43 -12.29 -15.68
N GLY A 75 7.90 -11.44 -14.76
CA GLY A 75 6.61 -10.76 -14.92
C GLY A 75 5.39 -11.58 -14.50
N LEU A 76 5.58 -12.85 -14.13
CA LEU A 76 4.55 -13.74 -13.59
C LEU A 76 4.84 -14.20 -12.16
N LYS A 77 5.89 -13.65 -11.52
CA LYS A 77 6.24 -14.01 -10.14
C LYS A 77 5.33 -13.32 -9.13
N GLY A 78 4.71 -12.22 -9.53
CA GLY A 78 3.73 -11.47 -8.77
C GLY A 78 3.87 -10.00 -9.06
N ALA A 79 4.56 -9.30 -8.17
CA ALA A 79 4.70 -7.86 -8.23
C ALA A 79 6.11 -7.48 -8.75
N ASP A 80 6.45 -7.93 -9.95
CA ASP A 80 7.80 -7.89 -10.51
C ASP A 80 8.34 -6.46 -10.78
N ASP A 81 7.46 -5.46 -10.93
CA ASP A 81 7.83 -4.09 -11.34
C ASP A 81 7.43 -3.00 -10.33
N MET A 82 7.01 -3.37 -9.10
CA MET A 82 6.61 -2.36 -8.11
C MET A 82 7.80 -1.58 -7.56
N ARG A 83 7.50 -0.37 -7.08
CA ARG A 83 8.50 0.52 -6.51
C ARG A 83 7.98 1.27 -5.30
N PHE A 84 8.91 1.67 -4.45
CA PHE A 84 8.62 2.63 -3.40
C PHE A 84 8.32 4.02 -4.00
N MET A 85 7.21 4.62 -3.60
CA MET A 85 6.79 5.97 -3.98
C MET A 85 7.31 7.02 -3.02
N ALA A 86 7.25 6.73 -1.72
CA ALA A 86 7.74 7.60 -0.67
C ALA A 86 8.19 6.78 0.53
N LEU A 87 9.25 7.24 1.21
CA LEU A 87 9.65 6.72 2.52
C LEU A 87 9.91 7.88 3.46
N GLN A 88 9.22 7.89 4.58
CA GLN A 88 9.53 8.71 5.75
C GLN A 88 9.93 7.75 6.87
N PRO A 89 11.23 7.68 7.21
CA PRO A 89 11.73 6.71 8.18
C PRO A 89 10.87 6.65 9.43
N MET A 90 10.43 5.45 9.78
CA MET A 90 9.69 5.16 11.01
C MET A 90 8.34 5.86 11.13
N LYS A 91 7.75 6.31 10.02
CA LYS A 91 6.45 6.99 10.01
C LYS A 91 5.52 6.49 8.91
N MET A 92 6.04 6.42 7.69
CA MET A 92 5.22 6.11 6.52
C MET A 92 6.10 5.56 5.40
N LEU A 93 5.57 4.57 4.69
CA LEU A 93 6.05 4.16 3.39
C LEU A 93 4.84 4.02 2.47
N SER A 94 5.07 4.21 1.17
CA SER A 94 4.08 3.90 0.14
C SER A 94 4.77 3.25 -1.04
N PHE A 95 4.07 2.35 -1.70
CA PHE A 95 4.47 1.67 -2.91
C PHE A 95 3.27 1.61 -3.85
N ASP A 96 3.53 1.52 -5.16
CA ASP A 96 2.45 1.25 -6.11
C ASP A 96 2.05 -0.23 -6.04
N TRP A 97 0.82 -0.53 -6.48
CA TRP A 97 0.34 -1.91 -6.53
C TRP A 97 -0.32 -2.27 -7.85
N ASN A 98 0.23 -3.28 -8.53
CA ASN A 98 -0.18 -3.66 -9.88
C ASN A 98 -1.24 -4.77 -9.90
N ALA A 99 -1.85 -5.14 -8.76
CA ALA A 99 -2.73 -6.31 -8.76
C ALA A 99 -4.07 -6.14 -9.49
N PRO A 100 -4.52 -7.24 -10.13
CA PRO A 100 -3.65 -8.32 -10.60
C PRO A 100 -2.86 -7.80 -11.80
N PRO A 101 -1.59 -8.14 -12.01
CA PRO A 101 -1.20 -8.44 -13.37
C PRO A 101 -1.96 -9.70 -13.82
#